data_AF-A0A8D2DM82-F1
#
_entry.id   AF-A0A8D2DM82-F1
#
_cell.length_a   1.000
_cell.length_b   1.000
_cell.length_c   1.000
_cell.angle_alpha   90.00
_cell.angle_beta   90.00
_cell.angle_gamma   90.00
#
_symmetry.space_group_name_H-M   'P 1'
#
loop_
_entity.id
_entity.type
_entity.pdbx_description
1 polymer ?
#
loop_
_entity_poly.entity_id
_entity_poly.type
_entity_poly.pdbx_seq_one_letter_code
_entity_poly.pdbx_strand_id
1 'polypeptide(L)'
;MAALTDVQRLQARVEELERWVYGPSGARGTRKVADGLVKVQVALGNIASKRERVKILYKKIEDLIKYLDPEYIDRIAMPDASKLQFILAEEQFILSQVALLEQVDNLVPMLDSAPIKAVPEHAARLQHLAQIHIQQQAMWGISLVRDDFAHILFLHFGPTGQVCGDH
;
A
#
# COMPACT_ATOMS: atom_id res chain seq x y z
N MET A 1 -84.01 -52.99 -4.06
CA MET A 1 -82.95 -53.59 -4.90
C MET A 1 -81.77 -52.64 -5.10
N ALA A 2 -81.95 -51.37 -5.45
CA ALA A 2 -80.84 -50.40 -5.63
C ALA A 2 -79.98 -50.15 -4.36
N ALA A 3 -80.60 -50.07 -3.18
CA ALA A 3 -79.85 -49.87 -1.93
C ALA A 3 -78.88 -51.03 -1.60
N LEU A 4 -79.20 -52.26 -2.02
CA LEU A 4 -78.34 -53.43 -1.80
C LEU A 4 -77.12 -53.41 -2.71
N THR A 5 -77.27 -52.95 -3.95
CA THR A 5 -76.16 -52.84 -4.91
C THR A 5 -75.19 -51.71 -4.52
N ASP A 6 -75.70 -50.62 -3.96
CA ASP A 6 -74.86 -49.52 -3.45
C ASP A 6 -74.05 -49.95 -2.23
N VAL A 7 -74.67 -50.71 -1.31
CA VAL A 7 -73.98 -51.29 -0.16
C VAL A 7 -72.87 -52.25 -0.60
N GLN A 8 -73.14 -53.15 -1.55
CA GLN A 8 -72.12 -54.07 -2.09
C GLN A 8 -70.96 -53.32 -2.76
N ARG A 9 -71.24 -52.25 -3.50
CA ARG A 9 -70.20 -51.42 -4.14
C ARG A 9 -69.34 -50.68 -3.12
N LEU A 10 -69.96 -50.14 -2.07
CA LEU A 10 -69.23 -49.51 -0.98
C LEU A 10 -68.37 -50.54 -0.23
N GLN A 11 -68.89 -51.75 -0.04
CA GLN A 11 -68.18 -52.83 0.66
C GLN A 11 -66.94 -53.28 -0.10
N ALA A 12 -67.02 -53.46 -1.42
CA ALA A 12 -65.87 -53.77 -2.26
C ALA A 12 -64.78 -52.67 -2.19
N ARG A 13 -65.18 -51.39 -2.18
CA ARG A 13 -64.24 -50.27 -2.04
C ARG A 13 -63.61 -50.21 -0.66
N VAL A 14 -64.35 -50.53 0.40
CA VAL A 14 -63.84 -50.58 1.76
C VAL A 14 -62.83 -51.72 1.92
N GLU A 15 -63.12 -52.91 1.39
CA GLU A 15 -62.19 -54.05 1.40
C GLU A 15 -60.89 -53.73 0.66
N GLU A 16 -60.97 -53.03 -0.48
CA GLU A 16 -59.80 -52.60 -1.21
C GLU A 16 -58.97 -51.62 -0.39
N LEU A 17 -59.60 -50.61 0.22
CA LEU A 17 -58.94 -49.64 1.11
C LEU A 17 -58.33 -50.30 2.35
N GLU A 18 -59.01 -51.26 2.97
CA GLU A 18 -58.48 -52.02 4.10
C GLU A 18 -57.24 -52.84 3.68
N ARG A 19 -57.22 -53.38 2.47
CA ARG A 19 -56.06 -54.09 1.92
C ARG A 19 -54.87 -53.16 1.65
N TRP A 20 -55.12 -51.93 1.20
CA TRP A 20 -54.07 -50.91 1.00
C TRP A 20 -53.47 -50.40 2.32
N VAL A 21 -54.29 -50.24 3.36
CA VAL A 21 -53.85 -49.66 4.65
C VAL A 21 -53.30 -50.71 5.61
N TYR A 22 -53.91 -51.90 5.68
CA TYR A 22 -53.57 -52.94 6.65
C TYR A 22 -52.84 -54.15 6.04
N GLY A 23 -52.70 -54.20 4.70
CA GLY A 23 -52.13 -55.35 4.00
C GLY A 23 -53.02 -56.61 4.10
N PRO A 24 -52.58 -57.74 3.53
CA PRO A 24 -53.38 -58.98 3.44
C PRO A 24 -53.75 -59.62 4.78
N SER A 25 -53.24 -59.12 5.91
CA SER A 25 -53.43 -59.71 7.24
C SER A 25 -54.52 -59.04 8.09
N GLY A 26 -55.18 -57.96 7.63
CA GLY A 26 -56.35 -57.38 8.30
C GLY A 26 -56.13 -56.91 9.75
N ALA A 27 -54.88 -56.80 10.20
CA ALA A 27 -54.57 -56.42 11.58
C ALA A 27 -54.80 -54.91 11.74
N ARG A 28 -55.91 -54.53 12.38
CA ARG A 28 -56.24 -53.14 12.75
C ARG A 28 -55.24 -52.57 13.76
N GLY A 29 -54.03 -52.26 13.31
CA GLY A 29 -53.05 -51.48 14.04
C GLY A 29 -53.29 -50.00 13.80
N THR A 30 -54.14 -49.37 14.61
CA THR A 30 -54.67 -48.01 14.49
C THR A 30 -53.65 -46.86 14.55
N ARG A 31 -52.34 -47.12 14.46
CA ARG A 31 -51.30 -46.09 14.71
C ARG A 31 -50.08 -46.11 13.78
N LYS A 32 -49.84 -47.19 13.03
CA LYS A 32 -48.55 -47.39 12.34
C LYS A 32 -48.26 -46.40 11.20
N VAL A 33 -49.29 -45.94 10.46
CA VAL A 33 -49.10 -45.02 9.32
C VAL A 33 -48.86 -43.59 9.80
N ALA A 34 -49.65 -43.12 10.76
CA ALA A 34 -49.46 -41.80 11.37
C ALA A 34 -48.12 -41.72 12.12
N ASP A 35 -47.79 -42.74 12.92
CA ASP A 35 -46.49 -42.83 13.60
C ASP A 35 -45.32 -42.96 12.61
N GLY A 36 -45.53 -43.65 11.49
CA GLY A 36 -44.55 -43.74 10.40
C GLY A 36 -44.29 -42.40 9.73
N LEU A 37 -45.35 -41.63 9.46
CA LEU A 37 -45.25 -40.28 8.90
C LEU A 37 -44.54 -39.33 9.87
N VAL A 38 -44.87 -39.39 11.16
CA VAL A 38 -44.19 -38.62 12.21
C VAL A 38 -42.71 -39.01 12.30
N LYS A 39 -42.37 -40.30 12.22
CA LYS A 39 -40.96 -40.76 12.18
C LYS A 39 -40.21 -40.25 10.96
N VAL A 40 -40.82 -40.26 9.79
CA VAL A 40 -40.21 -39.72 8.56
C VAL A 40 -40.02 -38.21 8.69
N GLN A 41 -41.00 -37.49 9.24
CA GLN A 41 -40.89 -36.05 9.48
C GLN A 41 -39.74 -35.72 10.45
N VAL A 42 -39.62 -36.46 11.56
CA VAL A 42 -38.52 -36.32 12.52
C VAL A 42 -37.18 -36.68 11.88
N ALA A 43 -37.11 -37.75 11.09
CA ALA A 43 -35.89 -38.14 10.38
C ALA A 43 -35.46 -37.07 9.36
N LEU A 44 -36.39 -36.51 8.59
CA LEU A 44 -36.13 -35.43 7.65
C LEU A 44 -35.70 -34.15 8.37
N GLY A 45 -36.35 -33.79 9.48
CA GLY A 45 -35.94 -32.65 10.32
C GLY A 45 -34.55 -32.84 10.92
N ASN A 46 -34.21 -34.06 11.34
CA ASN A 46 -32.88 -34.41 11.83
C ASN A 46 -31.81 -34.34 10.72
N ILE A 47 -32.13 -34.77 9.49
CA ILE A 47 -31.20 -34.69 8.36
C ILE A 47 -30.99 -33.23 7.94
N ALA A 48 -32.07 -32.44 7.85
CA ALA A 48 -32.01 -31.03 7.51
C ALA A 48 -31.23 -30.21 8.56
N SER A 49 -31.52 -30.42 9.84
CA SER A 49 -30.81 -29.73 10.93
C SER A 49 -29.33 -30.13 11.01
N LYS A 50 -28.98 -31.41 10.79
CA LYS A 50 -27.57 -31.84 10.72
C LYS A 50 -26.84 -31.17 9.56
N ARG A 51 -27.44 -31.10 8.36
CA ARG A 51 -26.85 -30.40 7.21
C ARG A 51 -26.62 -28.93 7.49
N GLU A 52 -27.58 -28.25 8.12
CA GLU A 52 -27.43 -26.82 8.45
C GLU A 52 -26.37 -26.59 9.52
N ARG A 53 -26.30 -27.45 10.56
CA ARG A 53 -25.24 -27.40 11.58
C ARG A 53 -23.85 -27.58 10.98
N VAL A 54 -23.71 -28.53 10.05
CA VAL A 54 -22.45 -28.76 9.33
C VAL A 54 -22.06 -27.53 8.51
N LYS A 55 -23.02 -26.91 7.79
CA LYS A 55 -22.78 -25.69 7.02
C LYS A 55 -22.34 -24.50 7.91
N ILE A 56 -22.97 -24.32 9.06
CA ILE A 56 -22.58 -23.29 10.04
C ILE A 56 -21.17 -23.56 10.58
N LEU A 57 -20.85 -24.82 10.89
CA LEU A 57 -19.52 -25.22 11.36
C LEU A 57 -18.44 -24.95 10.30
N TYR A 58 -18.68 -25.26 9.03
CA TYR A 58 -17.73 -24.97 7.96
C TYR A 58 -17.45 -23.46 7.82
N LYS A 59 -18.49 -22.62 7.89
CA LYS A 59 -18.31 -21.15 7.91
C LYS A 59 -17.51 -20.69 9.13
N LYS A 60 -17.82 -21.21 10.32
CA LYS A 60 -17.07 -20.90 11.54
C LYS A 60 -15.61 -21.34 11.46
N ILE A 61 -15.31 -22.48 10.84
CA ILE A 61 -13.94 -22.95 10.62
C ILE A 61 -13.20 -21.98 9.69
N GLU A 62 -13.83 -21.56 8.59
CA GLU A 62 -13.24 -20.57 7.67
C GLU A 62 -12.93 -19.24 8.39
N ASP A 63 -13.86 -18.77 9.23
CA ASP A 63 -13.66 -17.57 10.03
C ASP A 63 -12.55 -17.77 11.08
N LEU A 64 -12.51 -18.92 11.76
CA LEU A 64 -11.44 -19.25 12.70
C LEU A 64 -10.08 -19.32 12.02
N ILE A 65 -9.97 -19.86 10.80
CA ILE A 65 -8.72 -19.85 10.02
C ILE A 65 -8.26 -18.41 9.74
N LYS A 66 -9.18 -17.50 9.41
CA LYS A 66 -8.87 -16.07 9.23
C LYS A 66 -8.35 -15.43 10.52
N TYR A 67 -8.98 -15.75 11.66
CA TYR A 67 -8.52 -15.24 12.97
C TYR A 67 -7.22 -15.89 13.45
N LEU A 68 -6.89 -17.10 13.00
CA LEU A 68 -5.64 -17.78 13.32
C LEU A 68 -4.46 -17.31 12.46
N ASP A 69 -4.69 -16.46 11.46
CA ASP A 69 -3.60 -15.90 10.66
C ASP A 69 -2.77 -14.94 11.54
N PRO A 70 -1.50 -15.25 11.87
CA PRO A 70 -0.68 -14.44 12.76
C PRO A 70 -0.50 -13.01 12.24
N GLU A 71 -0.55 -12.80 10.91
CA GLU A 71 -0.52 -11.44 10.35
C GLU A 71 -1.72 -10.57 10.73
N TYR A 72 -2.87 -11.17 11.05
CA TYR A 72 -4.09 -10.43 11.45
C TYR A 72 -4.06 -10.05 12.93
N ILE A 73 -3.62 -10.97 13.80
CA ILE A 73 -3.52 -10.72 15.25
C ILE A 73 -2.42 -9.69 15.54
N ASP A 74 -1.26 -9.81 14.91
CA ASP A 74 -0.11 -8.94 15.18
C ASP A 74 -0.34 -7.49 14.72
N ARG A 75 -1.16 -7.28 13.68
CA ARG A 75 -1.50 -5.93 13.20
C ARG A 75 -2.63 -5.25 13.98
N ILE A 76 -3.51 -6.02 14.63
CA ILE A 76 -4.69 -5.47 15.34
C ILE A 76 -4.43 -5.29 16.83
N ALA A 77 -3.59 -6.12 17.43
CA ALA A 77 -3.40 -6.17 18.87
C ALA A 77 -2.00 -5.71 19.28
N MET A 78 -1.56 -4.52 18.85
CA MET A 78 -0.58 -3.77 19.65
C MET A 78 -1.29 -3.36 20.96
N PRO A 79 -0.97 -3.97 22.12
CA PRO A 79 -1.62 -3.62 23.37
C PRO A 79 -1.35 -2.14 23.68
N ASP A 80 -2.32 -1.42 24.23
CA ASP A 80 -2.18 0.03 24.48
C ASP A 80 -1.01 0.35 25.43
N ALA A 81 -0.70 -0.56 26.36
CA ALA A 81 0.50 -0.46 27.20
C ALA A 81 1.80 -0.50 26.38
N SER A 82 1.86 -1.32 25.32
CA SER A 82 3.02 -1.41 24.43
C SER A 82 3.16 -0.17 23.55
N LYS A 83 2.05 0.45 23.13
CA LYS A 83 2.08 1.73 22.39
C LYS A 83 2.74 2.84 23.20
N LEU A 84 2.41 2.94 24.50
CA LEU A 84 3.02 3.94 25.38
C LEU A 84 4.53 3.70 25.54
N GLN A 85 4.94 2.45 25.75
CA GLN A 85 6.36 2.11 25.86
C GLN A 85 7.12 2.38 24.58
N PHE A 86 6.50 2.12 23.42
CA PHE A 86 7.07 2.45 22.11
C PHE A 86 7.27 3.96 21.94
N ILE A 87 6.26 4.77 22.25
CA ILE A 87 6.35 6.23 22.18
C ILE A 87 7.45 6.77 23.10
N LEU A 88 7.53 6.27 24.33
CA LEU A 88 8.56 6.71 25.29
C LEU A 88 9.97 6.25 24.87
N ALA A 89 10.11 5.04 24.34
CA ALA A 89 11.38 4.54 23.83
C ALA A 89 11.84 5.32 22.59
N GLU A 90 10.92 5.73 21.72
CA GLU A 90 11.22 6.48 20.50
C GLU A 90 11.13 8.01 20.67
N GLU A 91 10.85 8.52 21.87
CA GLU A 91 10.64 9.95 22.11
C GLU A 91 11.81 10.80 21.59
N GLN A 92 13.05 10.39 21.91
CA GLN A 92 14.25 11.10 21.46
C GLN A 92 14.42 11.03 19.93
N PHE A 93 14.05 9.90 19.33
CA PHE A 93 14.11 9.72 17.88
C PHE A 93 13.11 10.65 17.19
N ILE A 94 11.86 10.67 17.64
CA ILE A 94 10.80 11.54 17.11
C ILE A 94 11.21 13.02 17.24
N LEU A 95 11.68 13.44 18.42
CA LEU A 95 12.14 14.82 18.62
C LEU A 95 13.33 15.18 17.72
N SER A 96 14.27 14.26 17.52
CA SER A 96 15.41 14.48 16.60
C SER A 96 14.97 14.62 15.15
N GLN A 97 13.97 13.86 14.72
CA GLN A 97 13.42 13.95 13.37
C GLN A 97 12.66 15.25 13.15
N VAL A 98 11.89 15.71 14.14
CA VAL A 98 11.19 17.00 14.08
C VAL A 98 12.21 18.15 13.96
N ALA A 99 13.26 18.16 14.78
CA ALA A 99 14.29 19.20 14.72
C ALA A 99 15.03 19.21 13.37
N LEU A 100 15.27 18.04 12.76
CA LEU A 100 15.86 17.95 11.43
C LEU A 100 14.88 18.44 10.35
N LEU A 101 13.60 18.11 10.48
CA LEU A 101 12.58 18.51 9.53
C LEU A 101 12.34 20.02 9.56
N GLU A 102 12.39 20.65 10.74
CA GLU A 102 12.37 22.11 10.88
C GLU A 102 13.58 22.77 10.19
N GLN A 103 14.78 22.17 10.28
CA GLN A 103 15.94 22.67 9.54
C GLN A 103 15.73 22.59 8.02
N VAL A 104 15.16 21.49 7.54
CA VAL A 104 14.83 21.35 6.12
C VAL A 104 13.79 22.38 5.70
N ASP A 105 12.72 22.57 6.48
CA ASP A 105 11.67 23.55 6.18
C ASP A 105 12.21 24.99 6.11
N ASN A 106 13.12 25.35 7.01
CA ASN A 106 13.81 26.65 6.97
C ASN A 106 14.69 26.84 5.72
N LEU A 107 15.20 25.75 5.13
CA LEU A 107 16.06 25.79 3.95
C LEU A 107 15.26 25.73 2.63
N VAL A 108 14.03 25.23 2.63
CA VAL A 108 13.12 25.24 1.47
C VAL A 108 13.02 26.62 0.79
N PRO A 109 12.77 27.74 1.51
CA PRO A 109 12.65 29.05 0.87
C PRO A 109 13.98 29.58 0.27
N MET A 110 15.14 29.04 0.65
CA MET A 110 16.41 29.41 0.04
C MET A 110 16.56 28.86 -1.39
N LEU A 111 15.94 27.71 -1.69
CA LEU A 111 15.96 27.11 -3.03
C LEU A 111 15.25 27.98 -4.06
N ASP A 112 14.23 28.73 -3.63
CA ASP A 112 13.45 29.62 -4.49
C ASP A 112 13.99 31.05 -4.57
N SER A 113 15.14 31.31 -3.94
CA SER A 113 15.71 32.65 -3.82
C SER A 113 16.05 33.27 -5.18
N ALA A 114 15.69 34.55 -5.34
CA ALA A 114 15.98 35.37 -6.51
C ALA A 114 17.44 35.30 -7.01
N PRO A 115 18.50 35.28 -6.16
CA PRO A 115 19.87 35.16 -6.64
C PRO A 115 20.17 33.83 -7.35
N ILE A 116 19.58 32.70 -6.92
CA ILE A 116 19.75 31.41 -7.62
C ILE A 116 19.08 31.46 -9.00
N LYS A 117 17.94 32.12 -9.11
CA LYS A 117 17.23 32.32 -10.39
C LYS A 117 17.95 33.30 -11.33
N ALA A 118 18.71 34.25 -10.79
CA ALA A 118 19.48 35.24 -11.56
C ALA A 118 20.86 34.75 -12.02
N VAL A 119 21.30 33.55 -11.60
CA VAL A 119 22.61 32.96 -12.00
C VAL A 119 22.83 32.92 -13.52
N PRO A 120 21.84 32.53 -14.36
CA PRO A 120 22.04 32.49 -15.81
C PRO A 120 22.31 33.88 -16.42
N GLU A 121 21.68 34.92 -15.87
CA GLU A 121 21.86 36.30 -16.35
C GLU A 121 23.27 36.82 -15.99
N HIS A 122 23.73 36.57 -14.77
CA HIS A 122 25.09 36.91 -14.35
C HIS A 122 26.15 36.09 -15.09
N ALA A 123 25.88 34.82 -15.40
CA ALA A 123 26.77 33.97 -16.19
C ALA A 123 26.96 34.51 -17.61
N ALA A 124 25.91 34.99 -18.27
CA ALA A 124 26.01 35.59 -19.61
C ALA A 124 26.87 36.87 -19.59
N ARG A 125 26.70 37.73 -18.58
CA ARG A 125 27.54 38.93 -18.42
C ARG A 125 28.99 38.58 -18.12
N LEU A 126 29.24 37.57 -17.28
CA LEU A 126 30.58 37.07 -16.98
C LEU A 126 31.25 36.43 -18.21
N GLN A 127 30.51 35.67 -19.02
CA GLN A 127 31.01 35.11 -20.28
C GLN A 127 31.40 36.21 -21.26
N HIS A 128 30.59 37.27 -21.38
CA HIS A 128 30.92 38.41 -22.22
C HIS A 128 32.18 39.13 -21.74
N LEU A 129 32.30 39.36 -20.42
CA LEU A 129 33.51 39.93 -19.82
C LEU A 129 34.73 39.04 -19.99
N ALA A 130 34.59 37.72 -19.84
CA ALA A 130 35.67 36.76 -20.08
C ALA A 130 36.13 36.80 -21.55
N GLN A 131 35.20 36.91 -22.49
CA GLN A 131 35.52 37.05 -23.91
C GLN A 131 36.27 38.35 -24.20
N ILE A 132 35.83 39.48 -23.62
CA ILE A 132 36.55 40.75 -23.71
C ILE A 132 37.93 40.62 -23.09
N HIS A 133 38.05 39.96 -21.93
CA HIS A 133 39.32 39.76 -21.26
C HIS A 133 40.30 38.96 -22.11
N ILE A 134 39.85 37.86 -22.72
CA ILE A 134 40.65 37.06 -23.65
C ILE A 134 41.05 37.88 -24.86
N GLN A 135 40.12 38.65 -25.44
CA GLN A 135 40.43 39.55 -26.55
C GLN A 135 41.41 40.63 -26.16
N GLN A 136 41.31 41.21 -24.98
CA GLN A 136 42.25 42.20 -24.48
C GLN A 136 43.62 41.56 -24.22
N GLN A 137 43.68 40.37 -23.65
CA GLN A 137 44.94 39.64 -23.46
C GLN A 137 45.62 39.29 -24.79
N ALA A 138 44.84 38.95 -25.83
CA ALA A 138 45.37 38.65 -27.15
C ALA A 138 45.73 39.90 -27.98
N MET A 139 44.91 40.96 -27.90
CA MET A 139 45.06 42.21 -28.65
C MET A 139 46.10 43.14 -28.01
N TRP A 140 46.05 43.30 -26.69
CA TRP A 140 47.02 44.06 -25.91
C TRP A 140 48.09 43.15 -25.34
N GLY A 141 48.45 42.06 -26.05
CA GLY A 141 49.44 41.05 -25.65
C GLY A 141 50.21 41.52 -24.43
N ILE A 142 49.71 41.24 -23.21
CA ILE A 142 50.24 41.96 -22.03
C ILE A 142 51.71 41.57 -21.81
N SER A 143 52.16 40.50 -22.47
CA SER A 143 53.57 40.26 -22.80
C SER A 143 54.05 41.16 -23.94
N LEU A 144 53.53 41.08 -25.18
CA LEU A 144 53.99 41.88 -26.32
C LEU A 144 54.05 43.40 -26.10
N VAL A 145 53.00 44.04 -25.58
CA VAL A 145 53.02 45.50 -25.32
C VAL A 145 53.99 45.83 -24.20
N ARG A 146 54.14 44.97 -23.19
CA ARG A 146 55.11 45.14 -22.10
C ARG A 146 56.54 44.88 -22.59
N ASP A 147 56.73 43.91 -23.46
CA ASP A 147 58.00 43.51 -24.06
C ASP A 147 58.43 44.54 -25.10
N ASP A 148 57.53 45.06 -25.92
CA ASP A 148 57.75 46.16 -26.87
C ASP A 148 58.02 47.48 -26.13
N PHE A 149 57.28 47.80 -25.06
CA PHE A 149 57.62 48.95 -24.20
C PHE A 149 58.97 48.77 -23.52
N ALA A 150 59.28 47.58 -23.00
CA ALA A 150 60.58 47.27 -22.41
C ALA A 150 61.70 47.35 -23.46
N HIS A 151 61.43 46.95 -24.70
CA HIS A 151 62.40 47.01 -25.79
C HIS A 151 62.62 48.45 -26.27
N ILE A 152 61.57 49.27 -26.33
CA ILE A 152 61.65 50.72 -26.61
C ILE A 152 62.39 51.42 -25.47
N LEU A 153 62.08 51.13 -24.20
CA LEU A 153 62.85 51.64 -23.06
C LEU A 153 64.31 51.20 -23.12
N PHE A 154 64.60 49.95 -23.49
CA PHE A 154 65.97 49.46 -23.64
C PHE A 154 66.70 50.09 -24.85
N LEU A 155 66.00 50.50 -25.90
CA LEU A 155 66.60 51.22 -27.03
C LEU A 155 66.81 52.71 -26.72
N HIS A 156 65.92 53.32 -25.94
CA HIS A 156 66.00 54.73 -25.56
C HIS A 156 66.88 54.99 -24.33
N PHE A 157 67.05 54.00 -23.45
CA PHE A 157 67.85 54.02 -22.21
C PHE A 157 68.90 52.89 -22.16
N GLY A 158 69.21 52.26 -23.29
CA GLY A 158 70.25 51.22 -23.40
C GLY A 158 71.64 51.72 -23.00
N PRO A 159 72.53 50.83 -22.57
CA PRO A 159 73.56 51.12 -21.58
C PRO A 159 74.62 52.08 -22.14
N THR A 160 74.47 53.36 -21.81
CA THR A 160 75.60 54.29 -21.87
C THR A 160 76.52 53.98 -20.70
N GLY A 161 77.70 53.44 -21.00
CA GLY A 161 78.87 53.64 -20.16
C GLY A 161 79.67 52.38 -19.82
N GLN A 162 80.38 51.84 -20.80
CA GLN A 162 81.74 51.39 -20.53
C GLN A 162 82.63 52.64 -20.59
N VAL A 163 83.05 53.18 -19.44
CA VAL A 163 84.29 53.97 -19.36
C VAL A 163 84.97 53.68 -18.02
N CYS A 164 86.18 53.16 -18.16
CA CYS A 164 87.26 53.00 -17.20
C CYS A 164 87.44 54.14 -16.18
N GLY A 165 87.90 53.75 -14.99
CA GLY A 165 88.96 54.41 -14.21
C GLY A 165 88.65 55.78 -13.61
N ASP A 166 89.24 56.21 -12.50
CA ASP A 166 90.24 55.69 -11.56
C ASP A 166 90.14 56.62 -10.33
N HIS A 167 90.78 56.28 -9.21
CA HIS A 167 91.15 57.19 -8.09
C HIS A 167 90.21 58.37 -7.73
#